data_AF-A0A9N7RST9-F1
#
_entry.id   AF-A0A9N7RST9-F1
#
_cell.length_a   1.000
_cell.length_b   1.000
_cell.length_c   1.000
_cell.angle_alpha   90.00
_cell.angle_beta   90.00
_cell.angle_gamma   90.00
#
_symmetry.space_group_name_H-M   'P 1'
#
loop_
_entity.id
_entity.type
_entity.pdbx_description
1 polymer ?
#
loop_
_entity_poly.entity_id
_entity_poly.type
_entity_poly.pdbx_seq_one_letter_code
_entity_poly.pdbx_strand_id
1 'polypeptide(L)'
;MFKAFSKTFIGSHHHLLSFKPFPKTSFHHHTALLAMSTAAAVKRHFGKEIIAKELQVDEEHPDVHRLFLVIYKSFMEAIDAVDNGINRYDTDQPPRYVNNTHLSSRVGKLNLDWIDPDQSSEKENQAFARAMALAGGEFLDNVRSHARSWLPARSIVIECLETRLDVDPSGEIMVLNKFCPWKLHLFELEEELKINPPIKYVIYQDERSKSWRVQAVAIAPDRFESRKSLPAQWCGLRDDELSKESGIPDGVFVHMSGFIDY
;
A
#
# COMPACT_ATOMS: atom_id res chain seq x y z
N MET A 1 16.79 16.43 -9.26
CA MET A 1 15.71 16.68 -8.27
C MET A 1 16.03 16.14 -6.89
N PHE A 2 16.17 14.82 -6.68
CA PHE A 2 16.64 14.30 -5.38
C PHE A 2 18.14 14.59 -5.11
N LYS A 3 18.97 14.74 -6.16
CA LYS A 3 20.31 15.36 -6.05
C LYS A 3 20.31 16.81 -5.55
N ALA A 4 19.22 17.56 -5.75
CA ALA A 4 19.08 18.93 -5.25
C ALA A 4 18.55 18.95 -3.80
N PHE A 5 17.65 18.02 -3.47
CA PHE A 5 17.22 17.73 -2.09
C PHE A 5 18.41 17.41 -1.15
N SER A 6 19.46 16.76 -1.68
CA SER A 6 20.69 16.43 -0.95
C SER A 6 21.63 17.61 -0.68
N LYS A 7 21.74 18.59 -1.61
CA LYS A 7 22.73 19.67 -1.49
C LYS A 7 22.45 20.64 -0.34
N THR A 8 21.19 20.83 0.02
CA THR A 8 20.79 21.77 1.07
C THR A 8 20.70 21.10 2.46
N PHE A 9 20.53 19.77 2.54
CA PHE A 9 20.36 19.04 3.81
C PHE A 9 21.60 18.26 4.28
N ILE A 10 22.54 17.90 3.38
CA ILE A 10 23.71 17.03 3.68
C ILE A 10 25.04 17.82 3.58
N GLY A 11 25.00 19.15 3.60
CA GLY A 11 26.17 20.01 3.41
C GLY A 11 27.30 19.90 4.44
N SER A 12 27.21 19.06 5.47
CA SER A 12 28.16 19.06 6.60
C SER A 12 28.95 17.77 6.87
N HIS A 13 28.65 16.60 6.30
CA HIS A 13 29.34 15.36 6.72
C HIS A 13 29.69 14.44 5.54
N HIS A 14 30.91 14.64 5.00
CA HIS A 14 31.39 14.00 3.77
C HIS A 14 32.29 12.76 3.96
N HIS A 15 32.32 12.16 5.15
CA HIS A 15 33.11 10.95 5.39
C HIS A 15 32.30 9.94 6.17
N LEU A 16 32.60 8.64 5.93
CA LEU A 16 32.06 7.45 6.60
C LEU A 16 30.77 6.95 5.86
N LEU A 17 30.58 5.72 5.34
CA LEU A 17 31.08 4.38 5.68
C LEU A 17 30.73 3.35 4.59
N SER A 18 31.47 2.24 4.58
CA SER A 18 31.06 0.93 3.99
C SER A 18 30.09 0.23 4.94
N PHE A 19 28.90 -0.23 4.48
CA PHE A 19 27.94 -0.97 5.34
C PHE A 19 26.97 -1.94 4.64
N LYS A 20 26.49 -2.93 5.44
CA LYS A 20 25.82 -4.20 5.06
C LYS A 20 24.28 -4.10 4.86
N PRO A 21 23.68 -5.04 4.08
CA PRO A 21 22.23 -5.09 3.77
C PRO A 21 21.33 -5.67 4.89
N PHE A 22 20.02 -5.39 4.81
CA PHE A 22 18.96 -5.83 5.74
C PHE A 22 18.72 -7.36 5.73
N PRO A 23 18.27 -7.96 6.86
CA PRO A 23 17.86 -9.36 6.91
C PRO A 23 16.55 -9.62 6.15
N LYS A 24 16.46 -10.78 5.51
CA LYS A 24 15.28 -11.25 4.76
C LYS A 24 14.18 -11.72 5.73
N THR A 25 12.98 -11.17 5.63
CA THR A 25 11.74 -11.82 6.13
C THR A 25 10.87 -12.21 4.93
N SER A 26 9.94 -13.16 5.13
CA SER A 26 9.10 -13.83 4.12
C SER A 26 8.32 -12.88 3.19
N PHE A 27 8.08 -11.65 3.60
CA PHE A 27 7.44 -10.59 2.80
C PHE A 27 8.41 -9.68 2.00
N HIS A 28 9.73 -9.89 2.12
CA HIS A 28 10.78 -8.96 1.69
C HIS A 28 11.75 -9.57 0.67
N HIS A 29 11.23 -10.23 -0.37
CA HIS A 29 12.08 -10.88 -1.35
C HIS A 29 12.82 -9.93 -2.32
N HIS A 30 12.43 -8.65 -2.42
CA HIS A 30 13.00 -7.71 -3.41
C HIS A 30 13.62 -6.43 -2.83
N THR A 31 13.53 -6.21 -1.52
CA THR A 31 14.01 -4.98 -0.87
C THR A 31 15.55 -4.88 -0.82
N ALA A 32 16.26 -5.98 -1.08
CA ALA A 32 17.72 -6.07 -0.93
C ALA A 32 18.54 -5.50 -2.11
N LEU A 33 17.89 -5.11 -3.22
CA LEU A 33 18.57 -4.69 -4.46
C LEU A 33 18.54 -3.17 -4.73
N LEU A 34 17.88 -2.38 -3.87
CA LEU A 34 17.78 -0.93 -4.05
C LEU A 34 19.01 -0.22 -3.45
N ALA A 35 20.08 -0.15 -4.23
CA ALA A 35 21.24 0.69 -3.92
C ALA A 35 20.83 2.18 -3.93
N MET A 36 20.96 2.80 -2.75
CA MET A 36 21.08 4.23 -2.41
C MET A 36 20.68 5.28 -3.47
N SER A 37 19.37 5.49 -3.65
CA SER A 37 18.86 6.78 -4.09
C SER A 37 19.04 7.84 -2.98
N THR A 38 19.04 9.11 -3.35
CA THR A 38 18.95 10.23 -2.39
C THR A 38 17.66 10.20 -1.55
N ALA A 39 16.61 9.55 -2.04
CA ALA A 39 15.39 9.24 -1.30
C ALA A 39 15.61 8.14 -0.23
N ALA A 40 16.48 7.16 -0.47
CA ALA A 40 16.89 6.16 0.52
C ALA A 40 17.70 6.76 1.69
N ALA A 41 18.41 7.87 1.47
CA ALA A 41 19.10 8.62 2.53
C ALA A 41 18.12 9.43 3.40
N VAL A 42 17.15 10.12 2.79
CA VAL A 42 16.07 10.82 3.52
C VAL A 42 15.22 9.81 4.31
N LYS A 43 14.92 8.64 3.72
CA LYS A 43 14.28 7.50 4.37
C LYS A 43 15.02 7.06 5.63
N ARG A 44 16.34 6.92 5.57
CA ARG A 44 17.15 6.39 6.68
C ARG A 44 17.23 7.35 7.86
N HIS A 45 17.22 8.66 7.60
CA HIS A 45 17.46 9.67 8.63
C HIS A 45 16.20 10.36 9.14
N PHE A 46 15.16 10.51 8.32
CA PHE A 46 13.98 11.33 8.66
C PHE A 46 12.64 10.60 8.50
N GLY A 47 12.62 9.39 7.93
CA GLY A 47 11.38 8.67 7.65
C GLY A 47 10.60 8.33 8.94
N LYS A 48 11.27 7.72 9.92
CA LYS A 48 10.66 7.41 11.23
C LYS A 48 10.31 8.69 12.00
N GLU A 49 11.20 9.68 12.02
CA GLU A 49 10.98 10.96 12.71
C GLU A 49 9.68 11.65 12.24
N ILE A 50 9.46 11.75 10.93
CA ILE A 50 8.23 12.38 10.40
C ILE A 50 6.98 11.59 10.81
N ILE A 51 7.04 10.26 10.73
CA ILE A 51 5.92 9.39 11.13
C ILE A 51 5.64 9.52 12.63
N ALA A 52 6.68 9.50 13.46
CA ALA A 52 6.58 9.66 14.91
C ALA A 52 5.97 11.01 15.29
N LYS A 53 6.39 12.10 14.63
CA LYS A 53 5.80 13.43 14.79
C LYS A 53 4.33 13.48 14.39
N GLU A 54 3.95 12.87 13.27
CA GLU A 54 2.54 12.80 12.83
C GLU A 54 1.67 11.95 13.76
N LEU A 55 2.24 10.91 14.38
CA LEU A 55 1.58 10.07 15.38
C LEU A 55 1.61 10.65 16.80
N GLN A 56 2.47 11.62 17.09
CA GLN A 56 2.74 12.14 18.44
C GLN A 56 3.22 11.07 19.42
N VAL A 57 4.10 10.18 18.95
CA VAL A 57 4.73 9.11 19.75
C VAL A 57 6.25 9.13 19.58
N ASP A 58 6.96 8.30 20.34
CA ASP A 58 8.40 8.11 20.20
C ASP A 58 8.77 7.40 18.87
N GLU A 59 9.96 7.67 18.33
CA GLU A 59 10.45 7.07 17.08
C GLU A 59 10.58 5.53 17.14
N GLU A 60 10.78 4.97 18.33
CA GLU A 60 10.87 3.53 18.55
C GLU A 60 9.52 2.89 18.89
N HIS A 61 8.41 3.64 18.83
CA HIS A 61 7.07 3.07 18.99
C HIS A 61 6.80 2.02 17.90
N PRO A 62 6.22 0.84 18.23
CA PRO A 62 5.98 -0.23 17.25
C PRO A 62 5.18 0.21 16.02
N ASP A 63 4.20 1.10 16.22
CA ASP A 63 3.40 1.64 15.13
C ASP A 63 4.19 2.53 14.16
N VAL A 64 5.23 3.24 14.65
CA VAL A 64 6.14 3.99 13.77
C VAL A 64 6.87 3.04 12.85
N HIS A 65 7.37 1.92 13.38
CA HIS A 65 8.01 0.89 12.56
C HIS A 65 7.03 0.28 11.55
N ARG A 66 5.80 -0.04 11.97
CA ARG A 66 4.79 -0.63 11.09
C ARG A 66 4.38 0.33 9.96
N LEU A 67 4.13 1.60 10.29
CA LEU A 67 3.84 2.65 9.32
C LEU A 67 5.03 2.86 8.37
N PHE A 68 6.26 2.88 8.88
CA PHE A 68 7.45 3.04 8.05
C PHE A 68 7.54 1.97 6.97
N LEU A 69 7.28 0.70 7.31
CA LEU A 69 7.31 -0.41 6.35
C LEU A 69 6.20 -0.28 5.29
N VAL A 70 4.96 0.00 5.69
CA VAL A 70 3.83 0.10 4.73
C VAL A 70 3.92 1.34 3.86
N ILE A 71 4.36 2.48 4.39
CA ILE A 71 4.59 3.71 3.63
C ILE A 71 5.74 3.50 2.63
N TYR A 72 6.79 2.80 3.04
CA TYR A 72 7.86 2.47 2.11
C TYR A 72 7.33 1.64 0.94
N LYS A 73 6.63 0.55 1.22
CA LYS A 73 6.08 -0.34 0.20
C LYS A 73 5.05 0.34 -0.70
N SER A 74 4.16 1.15 -0.13
CA SER A 74 3.03 1.75 -0.87
C SER A 74 3.38 3.05 -1.60
N PHE A 75 4.47 3.73 -1.21
CA PHE A 75 4.81 5.05 -1.74
C PHE A 75 6.27 5.16 -2.19
N MET A 76 7.23 4.86 -1.31
CA MET A 76 8.65 5.12 -1.59
C MET A 76 9.28 4.14 -2.57
N GLU A 77 8.91 2.85 -2.53
CA GLU A 77 9.58 1.79 -3.31
C GLU A 77 9.54 2.08 -4.82
N ALA A 78 8.39 2.53 -5.33
CA ALA A 78 8.25 2.89 -6.75
C ALA A 78 9.09 4.12 -7.12
N ILE A 79 9.20 5.11 -6.23
CA ILE A 79 10.01 6.31 -6.43
C ILE A 79 11.49 5.93 -6.48
N ASP A 80 11.94 5.10 -5.53
CA ASP A 80 13.31 4.61 -5.45
C ASP A 80 13.68 3.77 -6.67
N ALA A 81 12.79 2.89 -7.13
CA ALA A 81 13.02 2.08 -8.32
C ALA A 81 13.17 2.97 -9.58
N VAL A 82 12.30 3.97 -9.75
CA VAL A 82 12.36 4.90 -10.89
C VAL A 82 13.63 5.75 -10.85
N ASP A 83 14.02 6.28 -9.68
CA ASP A 83 15.24 7.09 -9.53
C ASP A 83 16.51 6.29 -9.85
N ASN A 84 16.49 4.97 -9.59
CA ASN A 84 17.59 4.05 -9.89
C ASN A 84 17.50 3.39 -11.27
N GLY A 85 16.52 3.74 -12.10
CA GLY A 85 16.36 3.15 -13.44
C GLY A 85 16.03 1.66 -13.43
N ILE A 86 15.38 1.18 -12.36
CA ILE A 86 14.98 -0.23 -12.24
C ILE A 86 13.66 -0.44 -12.99
N ASN A 87 13.68 -1.40 -13.91
CA ASN A 87 12.47 -1.81 -14.63
C ASN A 87 11.50 -2.51 -13.67
N ARG A 88 10.20 -2.27 -13.87
CA ARG A 88 9.15 -2.90 -13.06
C ARG A 88 9.10 -4.42 -13.23
N TYR A 89 9.50 -4.92 -14.39
CA TYR A 89 9.48 -6.32 -14.76
C TYR A 89 10.82 -6.69 -15.40
N ASP A 90 11.30 -7.90 -15.09
CA ASP A 90 12.48 -8.50 -15.73
C ASP A 90 12.08 -9.02 -17.12
N THR A 91 11.92 -8.12 -18.09
CA THR A 91 11.53 -8.45 -19.46
C THR A 91 12.12 -7.45 -20.46
N ASP A 92 12.49 -7.96 -21.63
CA ASP A 92 12.95 -7.14 -22.76
C ASP A 92 11.79 -6.66 -23.64
N GLN A 93 10.55 -7.08 -23.35
CA GLN A 93 9.37 -6.66 -24.10
C GLN A 93 9.02 -5.20 -23.79
N PRO A 94 8.68 -4.37 -24.80
CA PRO A 94 8.25 -3.01 -24.56
C PRO A 94 6.92 -3.00 -23.77
N PRO A 95 6.69 -1.98 -22.91
CA PRO A 95 5.44 -1.89 -22.19
C PRO A 95 4.28 -1.65 -23.15
N ARG A 96 3.12 -2.25 -22.88
CA ARG A 96 1.91 -2.06 -23.70
C ARG A 96 1.43 -0.60 -23.73
N TYR A 97 1.81 0.20 -22.73
CA TYR A 97 1.55 1.63 -22.65
C TYR A 97 2.62 2.30 -21.76
N VAL A 98 2.87 3.59 -21.99
CA VAL A 98 3.74 4.42 -21.14
C VAL A 98 2.88 5.22 -20.17
N ASN A 99 3.16 5.14 -18.87
CA ASN A 99 2.46 5.92 -17.85
C ASN A 99 3.33 7.08 -17.36
N ASN A 100 2.91 8.32 -17.63
CA ASN A 100 3.58 9.55 -17.20
C ASN A 100 2.75 10.35 -16.17
N THR A 101 1.86 9.69 -15.43
CA THR A 101 1.01 10.30 -14.39
C THR A 101 1.56 10.12 -12.98
N HIS A 102 2.65 9.37 -12.80
CA HIS A 102 3.26 9.11 -11.50
C HIS A 102 3.96 10.35 -10.93
N LEU A 103 4.23 10.34 -9.62
CA LEU A 103 4.81 11.47 -8.89
C LEU A 103 6.11 11.98 -9.53
N SER A 104 7.05 11.10 -9.87
CA SER A 104 8.32 11.51 -10.51
C SER A 104 8.11 12.27 -11.82
N SER A 105 7.14 11.87 -12.66
CA SER A 105 6.80 12.63 -13.88
C SER A 105 6.15 13.97 -13.56
N ARG A 106 5.24 14.02 -12.57
CA ARG A 106 4.55 15.27 -12.17
C ARG A 106 5.54 16.28 -11.56
N VAL A 107 6.47 15.79 -10.75
CA VAL A 107 7.58 16.57 -10.21
C VAL A 107 8.50 17.03 -11.34
N GLY A 108 8.85 16.16 -12.29
CA GLY A 108 9.65 16.53 -13.46
C GLY A 108 9.03 17.61 -14.35
N LYS A 109 7.70 17.67 -14.46
CA LYS A 109 6.96 18.73 -15.18
C LYS A 109 7.09 20.11 -14.55
N LEU A 110 7.60 20.22 -13.32
CA LEU A 110 7.83 21.50 -12.65
C LEU A 110 9.21 22.09 -12.95
N ASN A 111 10.11 21.35 -13.59
CA ASN A 111 11.37 21.88 -14.07
C ASN A 111 11.14 23.03 -15.06
N LEU A 112 12.11 23.93 -15.18
CA LEU A 112 12.09 24.97 -16.20
C LEU A 112 12.06 24.33 -17.58
N ASP A 113 11.23 24.89 -18.46
CA ASP A 113 11.21 24.48 -19.86
C ASP A 113 12.53 24.91 -20.53
N TRP A 114 13.05 24.09 -21.42
CA TRP A 114 14.30 24.37 -22.13
C TRP A 114 14.18 25.59 -23.07
N ILE A 115 12.95 25.95 -23.48
CA ILE A 115 12.68 27.17 -24.25
C ILE A 115 12.47 28.41 -23.39
N ASP A 116 12.41 28.27 -22.07
CA ASP A 116 12.19 29.42 -21.20
C ASP A 116 13.42 30.34 -21.25
N PRO A 117 13.27 31.62 -21.66
CA PRO A 117 14.41 32.53 -21.77
C PRO A 117 15.03 32.86 -20.41
N ASP A 118 14.29 32.66 -19.31
CA ASP A 118 14.77 32.85 -17.95
C ASP A 118 15.11 31.51 -17.32
N GLN A 119 16.39 31.15 -17.37
CA GLN A 119 16.98 29.97 -16.71
C GLN A 119 17.69 30.37 -15.41
N SER A 120 17.26 31.46 -14.75
CA SER A 120 17.90 31.94 -13.53
C SER A 120 17.73 30.98 -12.35
N SER A 121 18.70 31.01 -11.43
CA SER A 121 18.62 30.24 -10.18
C SER A 121 17.42 30.62 -9.32
N GLU A 122 16.94 31.86 -9.40
CA GLU A 122 15.74 32.30 -8.68
C GLU A 122 14.50 31.57 -9.20
N LYS A 123 14.33 31.48 -10.52
CA LYS A 123 13.21 30.76 -11.13
C LYS A 123 13.33 29.24 -10.89
N GLU A 124 14.54 28.71 -10.92
CA GLU A 124 14.82 27.31 -10.54
C GLU A 124 14.40 27.04 -9.08
N ASN A 125 14.73 27.93 -8.15
CA ASN A 125 14.35 27.81 -6.74
C ASN A 125 12.83 27.86 -6.55
N GLN A 126 12.12 28.71 -7.30
CA GLN A 126 10.65 28.75 -7.27
C GLN A 126 10.02 27.47 -7.83
N ALA A 127 10.57 26.92 -8.93
CA ALA A 127 10.19 25.61 -9.45
C ALA A 127 10.43 24.49 -8.42
N PHE A 128 11.59 24.51 -7.77
CA PHE A 128 11.96 23.58 -6.72
C PHE A 128 11.00 23.64 -5.52
N ALA A 129 10.63 24.85 -5.06
CA ALA A 129 9.66 25.02 -3.97
C ALA A 129 8.29 24.41 -4.30
N ARG A 130 7.80 24.58 -5.54
CA ARG A 130 6.56 23.93 -6.01
C ARG A 130 6.68 22.40 -6.03
N ALA A 131 7.83 21.88 -6.44
CA ALA A 131 8.09 20.44 -6.45
C ALA A 131 8.14 19.84 -5.04
N MET A 132 8.75 20.56 -4.08
CA MET A 132 8.75 20.17 -2.66
C MET A 132 7.33 20.15 -2.10
N ALA A 133 6.51 21.17 -2.37
CA ALA A 133 5.13 21.22 -1.90
C ALA A 133 4.30 20.05 -2.47
N LEU A 134 4.47 19.74 -3.76
CA LEU A 134 3.79 18.62 -4.41
C LEU A 134 4.19 17.27 -3.79
N ALA A 135 5.49 16.96 -3.75
CA ALA A 135 5.98 15.68 -3.28
C ALA A 135 5.78 15.51 -1.76
N GLY A 136 6.03 16.56 -0.99
CA GLY A 136 5.85 16.56 0.46
C GLY A 136 4.37 16.45 0.86
N GLY A 137 3.47 17.13 0.15
CA GLY A 137 2.03 16.99 0.35
C GLY A 137 1.55 15.56 0.12
N GLU A 138 1.92 14.95 -1.02
CA GLU A 138 1.52 13.58 -1.36
C GLU A 138 2.08 12.55 -0.36
N PHE A 139 3.31 12.74 0.11
CA PHE A 139 3.91 11.91 1.15
C PHE A 139 3.16 12.03 2.48
N LEU A 140 2.89 13.25 2.95
CA LEU A 140 2.17 13.46 4.21
C LEU A 140 0.74 12.96 4.16
N ASP A 141 0.04 13.13 3.03
CA ASP A 141 -1.30 12.57 2.83
C ASP A 141 -1.27 11.05 2.89
N ASN A 142 -0.25 10.40 2.31
CA ASN A 142 -0.06 8.96 2.42
C ASN A 142 0.19 8.52 3.87
N VAL A 143 1.08 9.21 4.60
CA VAL A 143 1.37 8.94 6.02
C VAL A 143 0.10 9.07 6.86
N ARG A 144 -0.62 10.18 6.73
CA ARG A 144 -1.84 10.48 7.49
C ARG A 144 -2.96 9.51 7.18
N SER A 145 -3.14 9.14 5.92
CA SER A 145 -4.13 8.12 5.52
C SER A 145 -3.83 6.78 6.19
N HIS A 146 -2.57 6.34 6.18
CA HIS A 146 -2.21 5.10 6.87
C HIS A 146 -2.35 5.21 8.39
N ALA A 147 -1.89 6.30 8.99
CA ALA A 147 -1.99 6.53 10.43
C ALA A 147 -3.45 6.58 10.94
N ARG A 148 -4.35 7.24 10.21
CA ARG A 148 -5.73 7.49 10.64
C ARG A 148 -6.71 6.41 10.23
N SER A 149 -6.47 5.72 9.10
CA SER A 149 -7.41 4.74 8.56
C SER A 149 -6.86 3.33 8.58
N TRP A 150 -5.63 3.11 8.11
CA TRP A 150 -5.10 1.77 7.97
C TRP A 150 -4.63 1.20 9.31
N LEU A 151 -3.87 1.95 10.10
CA LEU A 151 -3.29 1.47 11.35
C LEU A 151 -4.36 1.08 12.39
N PRO A 152 -5.41 1.89 12.65
CA PRO A 152 -6.46 1.51 13.61
C PRO A 152 -7.24 0.25 13.19
N ALA A 153 -7.36 0.01 11.88
CA ALA A 153 -8.04 -1.17 11.34
C ALA A 153 -7.43 -2.49 11.82
N ARG A 154 -6.14 -2.48 12.17
CA ARG A 154 -5.44 -3.67 12.67
C ARG A 154 -6.12 -4.27 13.89
N SER A 155 -6.49 -3.44 14.86
CA SER A 155 -7.15 -3.88 16.09
C SER A 155 -8.49 -4.56 15.82
N ILE A 156 -9.26 -4.03 14.88
CA ILE A 156 -10.54 -4.59 14.43
C ILE A 156 -10.31 -5.96 13.78
N VAL A 157 -9.30 -6.09 12.92
CA VAL A 157 -8.99 -7.37 12.26
C VAL A 157 -8.52 -8.41 13.28
N ILE A 158 -7.73 -8.03 14.29
CA ILE A 158 -7.34 -8.93 15.39
C ILE A 158 -8.57 -9.45 16.11
N GLU A 159 -9.46 -8.56 16.56
CA GLU A 159 -10.69 -8.93 17.26
C GLU A 159 -11.55 -9.90 16.42
N CYS A 160 -11.76 -9.57 15.13
CA CYS A 160 -12.57 -10.39 14.24
C CYS A 160 -11.92 -11.75 13.94
N LEU A 161 -10.58 -11.82 13.90
CA LEU A 161 -9.86 -13.09 13.78
C LEU A 161 -9.99 -13.93 15.06
N GLU A 162 -9.93 -13.33 16.24
CA GLU A 162 -10.04 -14.03 17.52
C GLU A 162 -11.43 -14.66 17.70
N THR A 163 -12.50 -13.95 17.32
CA THR A 163 -13.89 -14.43 17.43
C THR A 163 -14.37 -15.24 16.23
N ARG A 164 -13.51 -15.51 15.23
CA ARG A 164 -13.93 -16.14 13.96
C ARG A 164 -14.54 -17.54 14.13
N LEU A 165 -14.12 -18.27 15.15
CA LEU A 165 -14.61 -19.63 15.43
C LEU A 165 -16.07 -19.64 15.92
N ASP A 166 -16.54 -18.53 16.50
CA ASP A 166 -17.94 -18.35 16.91
C ASP A 166 -18.84 -18.11 15.68
N VAL A 167 -18.27 -17.55 14.61
CA VAL A 167 -18.95 -17.27 13.34
C VAL A 167 -18.97 -18.51 12.43
N ASP A 168 -17.82 -19.16 12.31
CA ASP A 168 -17.61 -20.32 11.46
C ASP A 168 -16.74 -21.33 12.21
N PRO A 169 -17.28 -22.49 12.61
CA PRO A 169 -16.52 -23.52 13.31
C PRO A 169 -15.28 -24.03 12.53
N SER A 170 -15.24 -23.85 11.20
CA SER A 170 -14.05 -24.19 10.40
C SER A 170 -12.91 -23.18 10.54
N GLY A 171 -13.24 -21.95 10.98
CA GLY A 171 -12.31 -20.84 11.14
C GLY A 171 -11.82 -20.22 9.84
N GLU A 172 -12.46 -20.54 8.70
CA GLU A 172 -12.08 -20.06 7.36
C GLU A 172 -12.88 -18.81 6.93
N ILE A 173 -13.87 -18.39 7.72
CA ILE A 173 -14.67 -17.18 7.48
C ILE A 173 -14.45 -16.19 8.61
N MET A 174 -14.17 -14.94 8.26
CA MET A 174 -14.09 -13.82 9.20
C MET A 174 -15.21 -12.82 8.90
N VAL A 175 -15.98 -12.43 9.91
CA VAL A 175 -16.97 -11.34 9.79
C VAL A 175 -16.38 -10.09 10.44
N LEU A 176 -16.30 -8.99 9.70
CA LEU A 176 -15.93 -7.69 10.27
C LEU A 176 -17.16 -7.06 10.92
N ASN A 177 -17.03 -6.68 12.19
CA ASN A 177 -18.05 -5.92 12.91
C ASN A 177 -18.26 -4.51 12.31
N LYS A 178 -17.25 -3.99 11.62
CA LYS A 178 -17.23 -2.71 10.89
C LYS A 178 -16.28 -2.80 9.72
N PHE A 179 -16.69 -2.28 8.56
CA PHE A 179 -15.79 -2.21 7.41
C PHE A 179 -14.55 -1.38 7.72
N CYS A 180 -13.38 -1.96 7.45
CA CYS A 180 -12.09 -1.30 7.57
C CYS A 180 -11.10 -1.87 6.53
N PRO A 181 -9.96 -1.20 6.26
CA PRO A 181 -8.89 -1.78 5.45
C PRO A 181 -8.32 -3.05 6.09
N TRP A 182 -8.79 -4.23 5.65
CA TRP A 182 -8.44 -5.50 6.31
C TRP A 182 -7.39 -6.33 5.58
N LYS A 183 -7.26 -6.19 4.25
CA LYS A 183 -6.52 -7.14 3.39
C LYS A 183 -5.07 -7.35 3.84
N LEU A 184 -4.27 -6.29 3.91
CA LEU A 184 -2.86 -6.42 4.27
C LEU A 184 -2.69 -6.91 5.71
N HIS A 185 -3.51 -6.40 6.65
CA HIS A 185 -3.49 -6.86 8.04
C HIS A 185 -3.80 -8.35 8.16
N LEU A 186 -4.77 -8.85 7.40
CA LEU A 186 -5.13 -10.26 7.41
C LEU A 186 -3.91 -11.13 7.04
N PHE A 187 -3.21 -10.83 5.94
CA PHE A 187 -2.04 -11.61 5.54
C PHE A 187 -0.92 -11.58 6.58
N GLU A 188 -0.65 -10.41 7.19
CA GLU A 188 0.36 -10.29 8.25
C GLU A 188 -0.05 -11.06 9.51
N LEU A 189 -1.31 -10.93 9.93
CA LEU A 189 -1.85 -11.56 11.13
C LEU A 189 -1.98 -13.08 10.99
N GLU A 190 -2.29 -13.60 9.81
CA GLU A 190 -2.29 -15.05 9.58
C GLU A 190 -0.93 -15.68 9.83
N GLU A 191 0.16 -15.02 9.41
CA GLU A 191 1.53 -15.46 9.69
C GLU A 191 1.87 -15.28 11.18
N GLU A 192 1.63 -14.08 11.74
CA GLU A 192 1.97 -13.74 13.13
C GLU A 192 1.23 -14.64 14.14
N LEU A 193 -0.07 -14.88 13.93
CA LEU A 193 -0.94 -15.68 14.80
C LEU A 193 -0.97 -17.17 14.41
N LYS A 194 -0.24 -17.57 13.36
CA LYS A 194 -0.17 -18.94 12.85
C LYS A 194 -1.56 -19.54 12.55
N ILE A 195 -2.40 -18.75 11.88
CA ILE A 195 -3.77 -19.14 11.54
C ILE A 195 -3.73 -20.25 10.48
N ASN A 196 -4.32 -21.40 10.84
CA ASN A 196 -4.46 -22.55 9.95
C ASN A 196 -5.76 -23.31 10.32
N PRO A 197 -6.69 -23.55 9.37
CA PRO A 197 -6.66 -23.14 7.97
C PRO A 197 -6.72 -21.61 7.78
N PRO A 198 -6.21 -21.08 6.64
CA PRO A 198 -6.25 -19.66 6.35
C PRO A 198 -7.67 -19.18 5.98
N ILE A 199 -7.95 -17.90 6.16
CA ILE A 199 -9.25 -17.29 5.89
C ILE A 199 -9.53 -17.32 4.38
N LYS A 200 -10.68 -17.86 3.98
CA LYS A 200 -11.14 -17.90 2.59
C LYS A 200 -12.06 -16.74 2.25
N TYR A 201 -12.88 -16.30 3.21
CA TYR A 201 -13.87 -15.25 3.00
C TYR A 201 -13.86 -14.23 4.13
N VAL A 202 -14.01 -12.96 3.76
CA VAL A 202 -14.27 -11.86 4.69
C VAL A 202 -15.65 -11.31 4.39
N ILE A 203 -16.50 -11.30 5.40
CA ILE A 203 -17.88 -10.82 5.33
C ILE A 203 -17.98 -9.50 6.07
N TYR A 204 -18.66 -8.51 5.52
CA TYR A 204 -18.89 -7.22 6.18
C TYR A 204 -20.12 -6.53 5.63
N GLN A 205 -20.74 -5.68 6.44
CA GLN A 205 -21.83 -4.84 5.99
C GLN A 205 -21.29 -3.50 5.46
N ASP A 206 -21.82 -3.07 4.33
CA ASP A 206 -21.61 -1.70 3.84
C ASP A 206 -22.36 -0.72 4.75
N GLU A 207 -21.65 0.24 5.34
CA GLU A 207 -22.29 1.18 6.27
C GLU A 207 -23.34 2.07 5.61
N ARG A 208 -23.23 2.34 4.30
CA ARG A 208 -24.11 3.26 3.57
C ARG A 208 -25.34 2.53 3.04
N SER A 209 -25.15 1.43 2.30
CA SER A 209 -26.28 0.69 1.71
C SER A 209 -26.92 -0.29 2.69
N LYS A 210 -26.24 -0.63 3.80
CA LYS A 210 -26.62 -1.73 4.70
C LYS A 210 -26.65 -3.10 4.03
N SER A 211 -26.16 -3.22 2.80
CA SER A 211 -26.01 -4.50 2.13
C SER A 211 -24.81 -5.25 2.68
N TRP A 212 -24.91 -6.58 2.70
CA TRP A 212 -23.80 -7.45 3.09
C TRP A 212 -22.88 -7.67 1.91
N ARG A 213 -21.60 -7.90 2.19
CA ARG A 213 -20.60 -8.21 1.17
C ARG A 213 -19.87 -9.45 1.60
N VAL A 214 -19.73 -10.39 0.67
CA VAL A 214 -18.84 -11.54 0.83
C VAL A 214 -17.66 -11.32 -0.11
N GLN A 215 -16.46 -11.22 0.43
CA GLN A 215 -15.25 -11.04 -0.36
C GLN A 215 -14.31 -12.23 -0.19
N ALA A 216 -13.96 -12.88 -1.31
CA ALA A 216 -12.97 -13.93 -1.33
C ALA A 216 -11.56 -13.35 -1.09
N VAL A 217 -10.79 -14.01 -0.24
CA VAL A 217 -9.42 -13.62 0.07
C VAL A 217 -8.50 -14.10 -1.05
N ALA A 218 -7.61 -13.23 -1.52
CA ALA A 218 -6.63 -13.57 -2.55
C ALA A 218 -5.58 -14.58 -2.04
N ILE A 219 -4.91 -15.28 -2.96
CA ILE A 219 -3.78 -16.16 -2.61
C ILE A 219 -2.57 -15.36 -2.09
N ALA A 220 -2.43 -14.10 -2.51
CA ALA A 220 -1.40 -13.17 -2.07
C ALA A 220 -1.87 -11.71 -2.23
N PRO A 221 -1.30 -10.73 -1.50
CA PRO A 221 -1.75 -9.34 -1.49
C PRO A 221 -1.78 -8.65 -2.86
N ASP A 222 -0.93 -9.06 -3.79
CA ASP A 222 -0.73 -8.49 -5.13
C ASP A 222 -1.30 -9.37 -6.25
N ARG A 223 -2.09 -10.40 -5.91
CA ARG A 223 -2.70 -11.34 -6.85
C ARG A 223 -4.23 -11.16 -6.90
N PHE A 224 -4.79 -11.38 -8.08
CA PHE A 224 -6.24 -11.39 -8.29
C PHE A 224 -6.89 -12.75 -8.03
N GLU A 225 -6.10 -13.82 -8.04
CA GLU A 225 -6.58 -15.18 -7.81
C GLU A 225 -7.02 -15.35 -6.35
N SER A 226 -8.23 -15.87 -6.15
CA SER A 226 -8.82 -16.11 -4.84
C SER A 226 -8.43 -17.48 -4.29
N ARG A 227 -8.24 -17.58 -2.96
CA ARG A 227 -8.05 -18.86 -2.25
C ARG A 227 -9.21 -19.82 -2.51
N LYS A 228 -10.42 -19.24 -2.56
CA LYS A 228 -11.64 -19.92 -2.98
C LYS A 228 -12.59 -18.88 -3.57
N SER A 229 -12.78 -18.91 -4.89
CA SER A 229 -13.81 -18.08 -5.53
C SER A 229 -15.20 -18.56 -5.17
N LEU A 230 -16.17 -17.64 -5.25
CA LEU A 230 -17.60 -17.97 -5.20
C LEU A 230 -17.96 -18.96 -6.32
N PRO A 231 -19.01 -19.78 -6.14
CA PRO A 231 -19.47 -20.74 -7.14
C PRO A 231 -19.60 -20.13 -8.53
N ALA A 232 -19.01 -20.80 -9.52
CA ALA A 232 -18.99 -20.32 -10.90
C ALA A 232 -20.40 -20.10 -11.48
N GLN A 233 -21.39 -20.86 -11.00
CA GLN A 233 -22.78 -20.71 -11.40
C GLN A 233 -23.42 -19.39 -10.93
N TRP A 234 -22.87 -18.73 -9.91
CA TRP A 234 -23.37 -17.43 -9.42
C TRP A 234 -22.74 -16.25 -10.17
N CYS A 235 -21.57 -16.44 -10.79
CA CYS A 235 -20.80 -15.38 -11.42
C CYS A 235 -21.60 -14.64 -12.50
N GLY A 236 -21.81 -13.34 -12.30
CA GLY A 236 -22.55 -12.48 -13.23
C GLY A 236 -24.05 -12.39 -12.97
N LEU A 237 -24.60 -13.26 -12.10
CA LEU A 237 -26.00 -13.21 -11.73
C LEU A 237 -26.30 -12.02 -10.82
N ARG A 238 -27.54 -11.56 -10.88
CA ARG A 238 -28.07 -10.41 -10.12
C ARG A 238 -29.45 -10.72 -9.57
N ASP A 239 -29.80 -10.03 -8.49
CA ASP A 239 -31.16 -9.96 -7.96
C ASP A 239 -31.84 -11.35 -7.88
N ASP A 240 -33.07 -11.48 -8.39
CA ASP A 240 -33.86 -12.72 -8.34
C ASP A 240 -33.16 -13.94 -8.97
N GLU A 241 -32.34 -13.75 -10.02
CA GLU A 241 -31.60 -14.84 -10.65
C GLU A 241 -30.54 -15.40 -9.71
N LEU A 242 -29.81 -14.51 -9.04
CA LEU A 242 -28.81 -14.88 -8.04
C LEU A 242 -29.49 -15.55 -6.84
N SER A 243 -30.60 -15.00 -6.36
CA SER A 243 -31.31 -15.58 -5.22
C SER A 243 -31.86 -16.97 -5.52
N LYS A 244 -32.36 -17.18 -6.74
CA LYS A 244 -32.83 -18.49 -7.19
C LYS A 244 -31.70 -19.51 -7.29
N GLU A 245 -30.56 -19.13 -7.86
CA GLU A 245 -29.43 -20.04 -8.10
C GLU A 245 -28.61 -20.34 -6.83
N SER A 246 -28.51 -19.37 -5.91
CA SER A 246 -27.80 -19.54 -4.63
C SER A 246 -28.67 -20.19 -3.54
N GLY A 247 -30.00 -20.09 -3.67
CA GLY A 247 -30.93 -20.45 -2.60
C GLY A 247 -30.92 -19.47 -1.42
N ILE A 248 -30.29 -18.29 -1.58
CA ILE A 248 -30.19 -17.24 -0.58
C ILE A 248 -31.05 -16.05 -1.03
N PRO A 249 -32.06 -15.62 -0.25
CA PRO A 249 -32.88 -14.48 -0.62
C PRO A 249 -32.08 -13.17 -0.63
N ASP A 250 -32.57 -12.18 -1.37
CA ASP A 250 -32.06 -10.81 -1.42
C ASP A 250 -30.60 -10.65 -1.91
N GLY A 251 -30.12 -11.56 -2.76
CA GLY A 251 -28.78 -11.46 -3.35
C GLY A 251 -28.75 -10.36 -4.41
N VAL A 252 -27.77 -9.46 -4.37
CA VAL A 252 -27.73 -8.30 -5.28
C VAL A 252 -26.90 -8.60 -6.52
N PHE A 253 -25.66 -9.08 -6.37
CA PHE A 253 -24.76 -9.30 -7.51
C PHE A 253 -23.47 -10.05 -7.14
N VAL A 254 -23.09 -11.05 -7.96
CA VAL A 254 -21.75 -11.65 -7.90
C VAL A 254 -20.89 -11.21 -9.09
N HIS A 255 -19.67 -10.73 -8.82
CA HIS A 255 -18.73 -10.34 -9.88
C HIS A 255 -18.39 -11.53 -10.79
N MET A 256 -18.18 -11.29 -12.10
CA MET A 256 -17.89 -12.33 -13.10
C MET A 256 -16.75 -13.29 -12.76
N SER A 257 -15.76 -12.84 -12.00
CA SER A 257 -14.62 -13.65 -11.55
C SER A 257 -14.81 -14.28 -10.16
N GLY A 258 -15.98 -14.09 -9.54
CA GLY A 258 -16.35 -14.73 -8.27
C GLY A 258 -15.59 -14.25 -7.03
N PHE A 259 -14.88 -13.11 -7.10
CA PHE A 259 -14.12 -12.61 -5.95
C PHE A 259 -14.95 -11.83 -4.93
N ILE A 260 -16.15 -11.38 -5.31
CA ILE A 260 -17.02 -10.58 -4.45
C ILE A 260 -18.50 -10.76 -4.79
N ASP A 261 -19.32 -10.75 -3.74
CA ASP A 261 -20.79 -10.75 -3.73
C ASP A 261 -21.32 -9.50 -2.98
N TYR A 262 -22.56 -9.11 -3.28
CA TYR A 262 -23.27 -7.91 -2.81
C TYR A 262 -24.68 -8.21 -2.31
#